data_AF-A0A9Q3CXF0-F1
#
_entry.id   AF-A0A9Q3CXF0-F1
#
_cell.length_a   1.000
_cell.length_b   1.000
_cell.length_c   1.000
_cell.angle_alpha   90.00
_cell.angle_beta   90.00
_cell.angle_gamma   90.00
#
_symmetry.space_group_name_H-M   'P 1'
#
loop_
_entity.id
_entity.type
_entity.pdbx_description
1 polymer ?
#
loop_
_entity_poly.entity_id
_entity_poly.type
_entity_poly.pdbx_seq_one_letter_code
_entity_poly.pdbx_strand_id
1 'polypeptide(L)'
;MEYKDHEICMHDWVTLLPEVQLAYNTSVHSVTGRTPDFSEKGWNTLLKVDYLQKTLLSVHPTAQDFQKMWKTACDNAEKCIVEAKLYNKKRYDKSKKEPYFKEGGQVIIST
;
A
#
# COMPACT_ATOMS: atom_id res chain seq x y z
N MET A 1 27.16 13.94 0.37
CA MET A 1 26.80 12.54 0.02
C MET A 1 25.75 12.67 -1.06
N GLU A 2 26.20 12.80 -2.31
CA GLU A 2 25.31 13.07 -3.46
C GLU A 2 24.65 11.76 -3.88
N TYR A 3 23.34 11.67 -3.67
CA TYR A 3 22.52 10.58 -4.24
C TYR A 3 22.35 10.89 -5.74
N LYS A 4 22.97 10.06 -6.58
CA LYS A 4 22.85 10.17 -8.04
C LYS A 4 21.52 9.56 -8.48
N ASP A 5 20.53 10.41 -8.68
CA ASP A 5 19.25 10.09 -9.30
C ASP A 5 19.38 10.08 -10.84
N HIS A 6 20.13 9.15 -11.42
CA HIS A 6 20.06 8.94 -12.87
C HIS A 6 20.30 7.46 -13.22
N GLU A 7 19.26 6.87 -13.83
CA GLU A 7 19.25 5.62 -14.62
C GLU A 7 19.14 4.29 -13.87
N ILE A 8 17.90 3.91 -13.53
CA ILE A 8 17.14 2.75 -14.06
C ILE A 8 15.96 2.54 -13.11
N CYS A 9 14.83 3.14 -13.48
CA CYS A 9 13.52 2.91 -12.88
C CYS A 9 13.01 1.52 -13.30
N MET A 10 13.58 0.48 -12.69
CA MET A 10 13.02 -0.85 -12.51
C MET A 10 13.75 -1.39 -11.29
N HIS A 11 13.22 -1.12 -10.10
CA HIS A 11 13.78 -1.67 -8.88
C HIS A 11 13.97 -3.17 -9.06
N ASP A 12 15.16 -3.69 -8.74
CA ASP A 12 15.42 -5.13 -8.77
C ASP A 12 14.41 -5.79 -7.83
N TRP A 13 13.29 -6.26 -8.39
CA TRP A 13 12.14 -6.71 -7.63
C TRP A 13 12.53 -7.85 -6.72
N VAL A 14 13.55 -8.62 -7.08
CA VAL A 14 14.15 -9.69 -6.27
C VAL A 14 14.70 -9.13 -4.96
N THR A 15 15.37 -7.98 -4.99
CA THR A 15 15.86 -7.31 -3.77
C THR A 15 14.74 -6.77 -2.90
N LEU A 16 13.62 -6.37 -3.50
CA LEU A 16 12.45 -5.87 -2.79
C LEU A 16 11.52 -6.97 -2.28
N LEU A 17 11.59 -8.20 -2.81
CA LEU A 17 10.71 -9.30 -2.43
C LEU A 17 10.63 -9.51 -0.91
N PRO A 18 11.75 -9.56 -0.15
CA PRO A 18 11.68 -9.77 1.29
C PRO A 18 10.98 -8.61 2.01
N GLU A 19 11.21 -7.38 1.55
CA GLU A 19 10.59 -6.18 2.13
C GLU A 19 9.10 -6.15 1.86
N VAL A 20 8.67 -6.49 0.63
CA VAL A 20 7.27 -6.59 0.24
C VAL A 20 6.57 -7.71 1.00
N GLN A 21 7.22 -8.86 1.16
CA GLN A 21 6.67 -9.98 1.93
C GLN A 21 6.44 -9.57 3.40
N LEU A 22 7.41 -8.90 4.01
CA LEU A 22 7.27 -8.38 5.36
C LEU A 22 6.14 -7.35 5.46
N ALA A 23 6.07 -6.41 4.52
CA ALA A 23 5.03 -5.38 4.48
C ALA A 23 3.63 -6.00 4.32
N TYR A 24 3.48 -6.99 3.44
CA TYR A 24 2.22 -7.69 3.23
C TYR A 24 1.78 -8.44 4.49
N ASN A 25 2.69 -9.23 5.09
CA ASN A 25 2.38 -10.04 6.27
C ASN A 25 2.05 -9.23 7.51
N THR A 26 2.55 -8.00 7.61
CA THR A 26 2.29 -7.07 8.72
C THR A 26 1.14 -6.10 8.44
N SER A 27 0.65 -6.03 7.21
CA SER A 27 -0.48 -5.18 6.83
C SER A 27 -1.82 -5.79 7.26
N VAL A 28 -2.74 -4.94 7.71
CA VAL A 28 -4.10 -5.36 8.08
C VAL A 28 -4.89 -5.66 6.81
N HIS A 29 -5.37 -6.90 6.68
CA HIS A 29 -6.18 -7.29 5.55
C HIS A 29 -7.61 -6.74 5.67
N SER A 30 -8.15 -6.21 4.57
CA SER A 30 -9.42 -5.44 4.58
C SER A 30 -10.64 -6.26 4.97
N VAL A 31 -10.67 -7.56 4.65
CA VAL A 31 -11.84 -8.43 4.91
C VAL A 31 -11.82 -8.99 6.33
N THR A 32 -10.64 -9.37 6.82
CA THR A 32 -10.49 -10.10 8.09
C THR A 32 -10.16 -9.17 9.25
N GLY A 33 -9.72 -7.93 8.97
CA GLY A 33 -9.31 -6.96 9.99
C GLY A 33 -8.08 -7.41 10.80
N ARG A 34 -7.41 -8.48 10.37
CA ARG A 34 -6.22 -9.06 11.01
C ARG A 34 -5.09 -9.12 10.00
N THR A 35 -3.87 -9.09 10.50
CA THR A 35 -2.67 -9.31 9.70
C THR A 35 -2.55 -10.81 9.36
N PRO A 36 -1.96 -11.15 8.20
CA PRO A 36 -1.63 -12.54 7.88
C PRO A 36 -0.77 -13.21 8.95
N ASP A 37 0.29 -12.52 9.43
CA ASP A 37 1.19 -13.05 10.45
C ASP A 37 0.47 -13.45 11.75
N PHE A 38 -0.49 -12.62 12.19
CA PHE A 38 -1.28 -12.93 13.38
C PHE A 38 -2.19 -14.14 13.16
N SER A 39 -2.70 -14.32 11.95
CA SER A 39 -3.58 -15.45 11.62
C SER A 39 -2.82 -16.76 11.50
N GLU A 40 -1.56 -16.73 11.02
CA GLU A 40 -0.70 -17.91 10.89
C GLU A 40 0.01 -18.28 12.19
N LYS A 41 0.61 -17.29 12.88
CA LYS A 41 1.53 -17.51 13.99
C LYS A 41 0.93 -17.18 15.36
N GLY A 42 -0.19 -16.44 15.39
CA GLY A 42 -0.81 -15.95 16.63
C GLY A 42 -0.15 -14.69 17.22
N TRP A 43 0.88 -14.13 16.56
CA TRP A 43 1.56 -12.91 16.98
C TRP A 43 2.04 -12.11 15.75
N ASN A 44 2.22 -10.80 15.93
CA ASN A 44 2.70 -9.91 14.86
C ASN A 44 4.21 -9.75 14.90
N THR A 45 4.87 -9.88 13.76
CA THR A 45 6.27 -9.49 13.61
C THR A 45 6.40 -7.98 13.84
N LEU A 46 7.24 -7.59 14.80
CA LEU A 46 7.48 -6.18 15.12
C LEU A 46 8.32 -5.54 14.02
N LEU A 47 7.83 -4.43 13.44
CA LEU A 47 8.62 -3.63 12.53
C LEU A 47 9.62 -2.76 13.32
N LYS A 48 10.76 -2.43 12.72
CA LYS A 48 11.80 -1.58 13.35
C LYS A 48 11.24 -0.23 13.80
N VAL A 49 10.28 0.32 13.06
CA VAL A 49 9.60 1.59 13.38
C VAL A 49 8.72 1.49 14.63
N ASP A 50 8.14 0.33 14.91
CA ASP A 50 7.29 0.09 16.09
C ASP A 50 8.14 -0.12 17.35
N TYR A 51 9.33 -0.69 17.19
CA TYR A 51 10.27 -0.94 18.28
C TYR A 51 10.88 0.35 18.85
N LEU A 52 11.26 1.29 17.97
CA LEU A 52 11.86 2.57 18.37
C LEU A 52 10.92 3.44 19.21
N GLN A 53 9.61 3.35 18.98
CA GLN A 53 8.63 4.16 19.70
C GLN A 53 8.38 3.69 21.14
N LYS A 54 8.64 2.41 21.45
CA LYS A 54 8.30 1.82 22.77
C LYS A 54 9.45 1.89 23.78
N THR A 55 10.70 2.01 23.34
CA THR A 55 11.88 1.80 24.19
C THR A 55 12.74 3.04 24.42
N LEU A 56 12.57 4.11 23.63
CA LEU A 56 13.41 5.31 23.75
C LEU A 56 12.78 6.34 24.69
N LEU A 57 13.32 6.44 25.91
CA LEU A 57 12.98 7.46 26.91
C LEU A 57 13.38 8.89 26.49
N SER A 58 14.26 9.03 25.49
CA SER A 58 14.71 10.31 24.94
C SER A 58 15.01 10.14 23.45
N VAL A 59 14.11 10.65 22.61
CA VAL A 59 14.33 10.73 21.16
C VAL A 59 14.98 12.08 20.85
N HIS A 60 16.06 12.08 20.08
CA HIS A 60 16.72 13.30 19.64
C HIS A 60 15.74 14.19 18.84
N PRO A 61 15.71 15.53 19.03
CA PRO A 61 14.73 16.41 18.38
C PRO A 61 14.70 16.26 16.85
N THR A 62 15.86 16.07 16.22
CA THR A 62 15.95 15.82 14.77
C THR A 62 15.22 14.53 14.35
N ALA A 63 15.32 13.45 15.13
CA ALA A 63 14.61 12.21 14.82
C ALA A 63 13.09 12.37 14.98
N GLN A 64 12.66 13.21 15.94
CA GLN A 64 11.25 13.56 16.11
C GLN A 64 10.71 14.37 14.91
N ASP A 65 11.50 15.31 14.39
CA ASP A 65 11.11 16.09 13.22
C ASP A 65 11.07 15.24 11.94
N PHE A 66 12.03 14.31 11.78
CA PHE A 66 11.96 13.31 10.71
C PHE A 66 10.72 12.43 10.81
N GLN A 67 10.32 12.01 12.02
CA GLN A 67 9.09 11.23 12.21
C GLN A 67 7.84 12.01 11.80
N LYS A 68 7.77 13.31 12.13
CA LYS A 68 6.65 14.18 11.71
C LYS A 68 6.60 14.33 10.19
N MET A 69 7.75 14.56 9.56
CA MET A 69 7.86 14.64 8.11
C MET A 69 7.40 13.34 7.44
N TRP A 70 7.88 12.20 7.94
CA TRP A 70 7.48 10.88 7.46
C TRP A 70 5.98 10.64 7.58
N LYS A 71 5.38 10.93 8.75
CA LYS A 71 3.92 10.81 8.95
C LYS A 71 3.13 11.66 7.96
N THR A 72 3.53 12.91 7.78
CA THR A 72 2.90 13.81 6.81
C THR A 72 2.99 13.27 5.39
N ALA A 73 4.13 12.69 5.02
CA ALA A 73 4.32 12.07 3.72
C ALA A 73 3.41 10.84 3.53
N CYS A 74 3.29 9.97 4.55
CA CYS A 74 2.36 8.84 4.54
C CYS A 74 0.91 9.30 4.38
N ASP A 75 0.46 10.28 5.17
CA ASP A 75 -0.90 10.82 5.11
C ASP A 75 -1.22 11.39 3.71
N ASN A 76 -0.25 12.06 3.09
CA ASN A 76 -0.40 12.58 1.74
C ASN A 76 -0.45 11.46 0.70
N ALA A 77 0.40 10.44 0.83
CA ALA A 77 0.37 9.28 -0.07
C ALA A 77 -0.98 8.54 0.01
N GLU A 78 -1.53 8.36 1.21
CA GLU A 78 -2.85 7.76 1.40
C GLU A 78 -3.95 8.57 0.70
N LYS A 79 -3.94 9.91 0.86
CA LYS A 79 -4.87 10.79 0.15
C LYS A 79 -4.74 10.65 -1.37
N CYS A 80 -3.53 10.68 -1.91
CA CYS A 80 -3.29 10.51 -3.34
C CYS A 80 -3.83 9.16 -3.86
N ILE A 81 -3.67 8.07 -3.10
CA ILE A 81 -4.22 6.76 -3.45
C ILE A 81 -5.75 6.79 -3.50
N VAL A 82 -6.39 7.42 -2.51
CA VAL A 82 -7.86 7.56 -2.46
C VAL A 82 -8.37 8.39 -3.63
N GLU A 83 -7.73 9.53 -3.90
CA GLU A 83 -8.08 10.42 -5.03
C GLU A 83 -7.91 9.72 -6.37
N ALA A 84 -6.80 9.00 -6.57
CA ALA A 84 -6.55 8.23 -7.78
C ALA A 84 -7.61 7.13 -7.99
N LYS A 85 -8.00 6.41 -6.93
CA LYS A 85 -9.08 5.41 -6.98
C LYS A 85 -10.40 6.06 -7.39
N LEU A 86 -10.76 7.20 -6.80
CA LEU A 86 -11.99 7.93 -7.12
C LEU A 86 -11.98 8.47 -8.56
N TYR A 87 -10.86 9.01 -9.01
CA TYR A 87 -10.67 9.49 -10.38
C TYR A 87 -10.86 8.36 -11.40
N ASN A 88 -10.20 7.22 -11.18
CA ASN A 88 -10.30 6.05 -12.04
C ASN A 88 -11.74 5.53 -12.11
N LYS A 89 -12.43 5.45 -10.96
CA LYS A 89 -13.84 5.05 -10.90
C LYS A 89 -14.73 6.00 -11.72
N LYS A 90 -14.66 7.31 -11.47
CA LYS A 90 -15.46 8.31 -12.20
C LYS A 90 -15.24 8.24 -13.72
N ARG A 91 -13.98 8.05 -14.14
CA ARG A 91 -13.62 7.93 -15.55
C ARG A 91 -14.19 6.65 -16.16
N TYR A 92 -14.07 5.53 -15.46
CA TYR A 92 -14.62 4.24 -15.88
C TYR A 92 -16.15 4.33 -16.02
N ASP A 93 -16.85 4.80 -14.99
CA ASP A 93 -18.31 4.93 -14.96
C ASP A 93 -18.83 5.83 -16.09
N LYS A 94 -18.12 6.90 -16.44
CA LYS A 94 -18.48 7.78 -17.58
C LYS A 94 -18.34 7.08 -18.94
N SER A 95 -17.33 6.23 -19.10
CA SER A 95 -17.05 5.54 -20.36
C SER A 95 -17.86 4.24 -20.54
N LYS A 96 -18.29 3.64 -19.43
CA LYS A 96 -19.01 2.37 -19.44
C LYS A 96 -20.46 2.60 -19.88
N LYS A 97 -20.81 2.01 -21.02
CA LYS A 97 -22.21 1.77 -21.38
C LYS A 97 -22.53 0.34 -21.00
N GLU A 98 -23.52 0.14 -20.15
CA GLU A 98 -23.99 -1.22 -19.84
C GLU A 98 -24.70 -1.77 -21.08
N PRO A 99 -24.24 -2.92 -21.63
CA PRO A 99 -24.91 -3.54 -22.75
C PRO A 99 -26.29 -4.02 -22.28
N TYR A 100 -27.34 -3.61 -23.00
CA TYR A 100 -28.69 -4.10 -22.77
C TYR A 100 -28.85 -5.47 -23.43
N PHE A 101 -29.09 -6.50 -22.63
CA PHE A 101 -29.34 -7.85 -23.13
C PHE A 101 -30.85 -8.14 -23.16
N LYS A 102 -31.31 -8.75 -24.25
CA LYS A 102 -32.67 -9.26 -24.39
C LYS A 102 -32.66 -10.77 -24.23
N GLU A 103 -33.71 -11.32 -23.63
CA GLU A 103 -33.93 -12.76 -23.56
C GLU A 103 -33.92 -13.35 -24.99
N GLY A 104 -33.14 -14.41 -25.19
CA GLY A 104 -32.91 -15.03 -26.51
C GLY A 104 -31.83 -14.38 -27.38
N GLY A 105 -31.18 -13.30 -26.93
CA GLY A 105 -30.05 -12.68 -27.63
C GLY A 105 -28.78 -13.55 -27.59
N GLN A 106 -28.08 -13.66 -28.72
CA GLN A 106 -26.78 -14.33 -28.77
C GLN A 106 -25.69 -13.40 -28.21
N VAL A 107 -24.84 -13.95 -27.35
CA VAL A 107 -23.69 -13.26 -26.77
C VAL A 107 -22.44 -14.11 -26.93
N ILE A 108 -21.30 -13.46 -27.16
CA ILE A 108 -20.01 -14.13 -27.23
C ILE A 108 -19.40 -14.13 -25.83
N ILE A 109 -19.01 -15.31 -25.36
CA ILE A 109 -18.28 -15.47 -24.11
C ILE A 109 -16.82 -15.71 -24.48
N SER A 110 -15.94 -14.80 -24.07
CA SER A 110 -14.50 -15.03 -24.08
C SER A 110 -14.15 -15.73 -22.78
N THR A 111 -13.89 -17.04 -22.85
CA THR A 111 -13.25 -17.80 -21.77
C THR A 111 -11.75 -17.59 -21.78
#